data_AF-A0AAV5VAQ1-F1
#
_entry.id   AF-A0AAV5VAQ1-F1
#
_cell.length_a   1.000
_cell.length_b   1.000
_cell.length_c   1.000
_cell.angle_alpha   90.00
_cell.angle_beta   90.00
_cell.angle_gamma   90.00
#
_symmetry.space_group_name_H-M   'P 1'
#
loop_
_entity.id
_entity.type
_entity.pdbx_description
1 polymer ?
#
loop_
_entity_poly.entity_id
_entity_poly.type
_entity_poly.pdbx_seq_one_letter_code
_entity_poly.pdbx_strand_id
1 'polypeptide(L)'
;RIGKESYNAVKDMHYMWYVHSVKALLVQVAKEIVPKLNEDSERDFLLCLNRIAVKTDIVRTSQCLMEARESMTTRRTKNEKQMSSFVVDNKANEEERRREERKERKRKRMERIEKKKEERRVEEAL
;
A
#
# COMPACT_ATOMS: atom_id res chain seq x y z
N ARG A 1 -48.67 34.66 -11.34
CA ARG A 1 -47.20 34.84 -11.30
C ARG A 1 -46.77 34.77 -9.84
N ILE A 2 -45.75 33.97 -9.51
CA ILE A 2 -45.19 33.93 -8.15
C ILE A 2 -44.51 35.29 -7.89
N GLY A 3 -44.82 35.91 -6.76
CA GLY A 3 -44.18 37.15 -6.32
C GLY A 3 -42.73 36.92 -5.90
N LYS A 4 -41.89 37.97 -5.93
CA LYS A 4 -40.45 37.89 -5.60
C LYS A 4 -40.20 37.26 -4.22
N GLU A 5 -41.03 37.58 -3.23
CA GLU A 5 -40.93 37.04 -1.87
C GLU A 5 -41.21 35.54 -1.83
N SER A 6 -42.30 35.10 -2.46
CA SER A 6 -42.66 33.69 -2.56
C SER A 6 -41.60 32.88 -3.32
N TYR A 7 -41.00 33.45 -4.37
CA TYR A 7 -39.88 32.80 -5.08
C TYR A 7 -38.66 32.63 -4.17
N ASN A 8 -38.29 33.67 -3.42
CA ASN A 8 -37.15 33.60 -2.50
C ASN A 8 -37.38 32.56 -1.39
N ALA A 9 -38.58 32.50 -0.82
CA ALA A 9 -38.92 31.51 0.20
C ALA A 9 -38.76 30.08 -0.32
N VAL A 10 -39.25 29.80 -1.53
CA VAL A 10 -39.11 28.49 -2.18
C VAL A 10 -37.64 28.18 -2.45
N LYS A 11 -36.87 29.16 -2.97
CA LYS A 11 -35.43 28.99 -3.23
C LYS A 11 -34.65 28.64 -1.96
N ASP A 12 -34.91 29.33 -0.85
CA ASP A 12 -34.22 29.08 0.41
C ASP A 12 -34.58 27.71 0.99
N MET A 13 -35.85 27.30 0.87
CA MET A 13 -36.30 25.96 1.24
C MET A 13 -35.59 24.87 0.42
N HIS A 14 -35.49 25.06 -0.90
CA HIS A 14 -34.75 24.14 -1.77
C HIS A 14 -33.26 24.06 -1.40
N TYR A 15 -32.63 25.19 -1.07
CA TYR A 15 -31.24 25.21 -0.65
C TYR A 15 -31.04 24.43 0.65
N MET A 16 -31.90 24.62 1.64
CA MET A 16 -31.84 23.87 2.90
C MET A 16 -32.01 22.37 2.66
N TRP A 17 -32.98 21.97 1.83
CA TRP A 17 -33.17 20.57 1.45
C TRP A 17 -31.95 19.97 0.77
N TYR A 18 -31.39 20.68 -0.21
CA TYR A 18 -30.14 20.28 -0.87
C TYR A 18 -29.03 20.05 0.14
N VAL A 19 -28.83 20.99 1.07
CA VAL A 19 -27.77 20.88 2.08
C VAL A 19 -27.99 19.67 2.99
N HIS A 20 -29.22 19.43 3.43
CA HIS A 20 -29.54 18.27 4.27
C HIS A 20 -29.34 16.94 3.55
N SER A 21 -29.81 16.84 2.29
CA SER A 21 -29.64 15.63 1.48
C SER A 21 -28.16 15.31 1.24
N VAL A 22 -27.36 16.31 0.86
CA VAL A 22 -25.92 16.10 0.62
C VAL A 22 -25.20 15.75 1.91
N LYS A 23 -25.51 16.39 3.03
CA LYS A 23 -24.96 16.01 4.34
C LYS A 23 -25.22 14.56 4.70
N ALA A 24 -26.45 14.08 4.47
CA ALA A 24 -26.78 12.68 4.75
C ALA A 24 -25.90 11.73 3.93
N LEU A 25 -25.63 12.06 2.65
CA LEU A 25 -24.72 11.29 1.81
C LEU A 25 -23.28 11.33 2.31
N LEU A 26 -22.76 12.52 2.67
CA LEU A 26 -21.41 12.66 3.22
C LEU A 26 -21.24 11.86 4.51
N VAL A 27 -22.27 11.81 5.38
CA VAL A 27 -22.26 10.99 6.60
C VAL A 27 -22.22 9.50 6.27
N GLN A 28 -22.96 9.04 5.26
CA GLN A 28 -22.90 7.64 4.83
C GLN A 28 -21.51 7.28 4.31
N VAL A 29 -20.90 8.14 3.50
CA VAL A 29 -19.53 7.98 3.00
C VAL A 29 -18.53 7.96 4.16
N ALA A 30 -18.67 8.88 5.12
CA ALA A 30 -17.82 8.93 6.32
C ALA A 30 -17.90 7.63 7.13
N LYS A 31 -19.11 7.09 7.34
CA LYS A 31 -19.31 5.79 8.03
C LYS A 31 -18.62 4.63 7.34
N GLU A 32 -18.46 4.68 6.02
CA GLU A 32 -17.76 3.65 5.27
C GLU A 32 -16.23 3.80 5.30
N ILE A 33 -15.75 5.04 5.37
CA ILE A 33 -14.32 5.40 5.33
C ILE A 33 -13.68 5.27 6.71
N VAL A 34 -14.27 5.89 7.73
CA VAL A 34 -13.66 6.04 9.08
C VAL A 34 -13.20 4.70 9.67
N PRO A 35 -14.00 3.62 9.65
CA PRO A 35 -13.56 2.33 10.21
C PRO A 35 -12.37 1.68 9.50
N LYS A 36 -12.02 2.17 8.30
CA LYS A 36 -10.92 1.65 7.47
C LYS A 36 -9.66 2.53 7.55
N LEU A 37 -9.74 3.68 8.24
CA LEU A 37 -8.58 4.51 8.54
C LEU A 37 -7.78 3.88 9.69
N ASN A 38 -6.49 4.23 9.79
CA ASN A 38 -5.74 3.97 11.01
C ASN A 38 -5.86 5.17 11.96
N GLU A 39 -5.33 5.03 13.16
CA GLU A 39 -5.40 6.07 14.21
C GLU A 39 -4.90 7.44 13.74
N ASP A 40 -3.75 7.52 13.04
CA ASP A 40 -3.22 8.80 12.55
C ASP A 40 -4.13 9.45 11.51
N SER A 41 -4.55 8.68 10.50
CA SER A 41 -5.41 9.18 9.42
C SER A 41 -6.82 9.53 9.90
N GLU A 42 -7.33 8.81 10.91
CA GLU A 42 -8.59 9.15 11.59
C GLU A 42 -8.45 10.46 12.37
N ARG A 43 -7.35 10.64 13.11
CA ARG A 43 -7.07 11.88 13.83
C ARG A 43 -6.97 13.08 12.88
N ASP A 44 -6.24 12.94 11.78
CA ASP A 44 -6.10 13.98 10.77
C ASP A 44 -7.46 14.33 10.13
N PHE A 45 -8.28 13.31 9.84
CA PHE A 45 -9.63 13.50 9.34
C PHE A 45 -10.51 14.30 10.32
N LEU A 46 -10.50 13.94 11.61
CA LEU A 46 -11.26 14.66 12.65
C LEU A 46 -10.75 16.09 12.84
N LEU A 47 -9.43 16.31 12.77
CA LEU A 47 -8.84 17.66 12.81
C LEU A 47 -9.26 18.50 11.59
N CYS A 48 -9.31 17.90 10.41
CA CYS A 48 -9.81 18.57 9.20
C CYS A 48 -11.26 19.02 9.38
N LEU A 49 -12.14 18.14 9.87
CA LEU A 49 -13.55 18.47 10.12
C LEU A 49 -13.71 19.58 11.18
N ASN A 50 -12.91 19.56 12.25
CA ASN A 50 -12.96 20.56 13.32
C ASN A 50 -12.56 21.98 12.85
N ARG A 51 -11.78 22.11 11.78
CA ARG A 51 -11.39 23.41 11.19
C ARG A 51 -12.50 24.05 10.36
N ILE A 52 -13.58 23.33 10.06
CA ILE A 52 -14.69 23.85 9.28
C ILE A 52 -15.56 24.74 10.15
N ALA A 53 -15.45 26.06 9.97
CA ALA A 53 -16.21 27.04 10.75
C ALA A 53 -17.73 26.89 10.59
N VAL A 54 -18.18 26.54 9.38
CA VAL A 54 -19.61 26.44 9.05
C VAL A 54 -19.97 24.97 8.83
N LYS A 55 -20.76 24.40 9.73
CA LYS A 55 -21.18 22.98 9.66
C LYS A 55 -21.98 22.64 8.40
N THR A 56 -22.48 23.62 7.64
CA THR A 56 -23.16 23.44 6.35
C THR A 56 -22.22 23.49 5.15
N ASP A 57 -20.92 23.67 5.35
CA ASP A 57 -19.92 23.69 4.29
C ASP A 57 -19.68 22.27 3.76
N ILE A 58 -20.44 21.94 2.72
CA ILE A 58 -20.35 20.68 1.98
C ILE A 58 -19.00 20.53 1.31
N VAL A 59 -18.45 21.61 0.77
CA VAL A 59 -17.24 21.57 -0.05
C VAL A 59 -16.05 21.18 0.83
N ARG A 60 -15.82 21.90 1.94
CA ARG A 60 -14.73 21.56 2.86
C ARG A 60 -14.92 20.18 3.48
N THR A 61 -16.15 19.83 3.85
CA THR A 61 -16.44 18.49 4.39
C THR A 61 -16.09 17.40 3.38
N SER A 62 -16.42 17.61 2.11
CA SER A 62 -16.09 16.67 1.02
C SER A 62 -14.58 16.57 0.78
N GLN A 63 -13.84 17.68 0.87
CA GLN A 63 -12.39 17.69 0.74
C GLN A 63 -11.72 16.85 1.83
N CYS A 64 -12.11 17.04 3.10
CA CYS A 64 -11.61 16.22 4.20
C CYS A 64 -11.89 14.72 3.98
N LEU A 65 -13.07 14.36 3.46
CA LEU A 65 -13.41 12.97 3.14
C LEU A 65 -12.58 12.40 1.98
N MET A 66 -12.29 13.22 0.96
CA MET A 66 -11.45 12.80 -0.17
C MET A 66 -10.01 12.56 0.26
N GLU A 67 -9.43 13.46 1.07
CA GLU A 67 -8.08 13.29 1.64
C GLU A 67 -8.00 12.03 2.51
N ALA A 68 -8.99 11.82 3.38
CA ALA A 68 -9.09 10.61 4.19
C ALA A 68 -9.14 9.34 3.30
N ARG A 69 -9.96 9.36 2.24
CA ARG A 69 -10.04 8.24 1.28
C ARG A 69 -8.72 8.00 0.55
N GLU A 70 -8.03 9.07 0.14
CA GLU A 70 -6.76 8.97 -0.56
C GLU A 70 -5.70 8.29 0.32
N SER A 71 -5.64 8.65 1.61
CA SER A 71 -4.72 8.03 2.58
C SER A 71 -4.88 6.50 2.68
N MET A 72 -6.09 5.98 2.44
CA MET A 72 -6.35 4.54 2.37
C MET A 72 -5.79 3.91 1.08
N THR A 73 -5.93 4.58 -0.06
CA THR A 73 -5.48 4.06 -1.35
C THR A 73 -3.95 4.03 -1.46
N THR A 74 -3.27 5.04 -0.93
CA THR A 74 -1.80 5.07 -0.87
C THR A 74 -1.25 3.94 0.01
N ARG A 75 -1.97 3.54 1.07
CA ARG A 75 -1.59 2.37 1.88
C ARG A 75 -1.81 1.06 1.15
N ARG A 76 -2.92 0.88 0.43
CA ARG A 76 -3.13 -0.33 -0.37
C ARG A 76 -2.01 -0.54 -1.38
N THR A 77 -1.63 0.51 -2.11
CA THR A 77 -0.52 0.45 -3.06
C THR A 77 0.84 0.24 -2.38
N LYS A 78 1.08 0.80 -1.19
CA LYS A 78 2.28 0.50 -0.39
C LYS A 78 2.32 -0.95 0.08
N ASN A 79 1.21 -1.50 0.60
CA ASN A 79 1.13 -2.90 1.03
C ASN A 79 1.23 -3.87 -0.15
N GLU A 80 0.66 -3.56 -1.31
CA GLU A 80 0.84 -4.34 -2.55
C GLU A 80 2.31 -4.33 -3.00
N LYS A 81 2.97 -3.16 -2.97
CA LYS A 81 4.40 -3.06 -3.26
C LYS A 81 5.25 -3.81 -2.25
N GLN A 82 4.93 -3.75 -0.95
CA GLN A 82 5.65 -4.46 0.10
C GLN A 82 5.44 -5.98 0.01
N MET A 83 4.25 -6.44 -0.36
CA MET A 83 3.95 -7.86 -0.61
C MET A 83 4.63 -8.36 -1.90
N SER A 84 4.75 -7.52 -2.94
CA SER A 84 5.56 -7.83 -4.13
C SER A 84 7.08 -7.81 -3.85
N SER A 85 7.51 -6.99 -2.88
CA SER A 85 8.92 -6.89 -2.45
C SER A 85 9.35 -8.04 -1.53
N PHE A 86 8.40 -8.74 -0.90
CA PHE A 86 8.71 -9.88 -0.01
C PHE A 86 8.95 -11.18 -0.79
N VAL A 87 8.63 -11.24 -2.08
CA VAL A 87 9.13 -12.29 -2.99
C VAL A 87 10.48 -11.85 -3.53
N VAL A 88 11.47 -11.73 -2.65
CA VAL A 88 12.86 -11.84 -3.09
C VAL A 88 13.04 -13.32 -3.44
N ASP A 89 13.03 -13.63 -4.73
CA ASP A 89 13.32 -14.96 -5.26
C ASP A 89 14.75 -15.38 -4.84
N ASN A 90 14.84 -15.99 -3.65
CA ASN A 90 16.05 -16.60 -3.09
C ASN A 90 16.57 -17.77 -3.94
N LYS A 91 15.87 -18.12 -5.03
CA LYS A 91 16.24 -19.21 -5.95
C LYS A 91 17.57 -18.96 -6.66
N ALA A 92 17.86 -17.71 -7.05
CA ALA A 92 19.08 -17.38 -7.79
C ALA A 92 20.34 -17.63 -6.93
N ASN A 93 20.31 -17.24 -5.65
CA ASN A 93 21.42 -17.38 -4.72
C ASN A 93 21.64 -18.85 -4.29
N GLU A 94 20.55 -19.61 -4.12
CA GLU A 94 20.61 -21.04 -3.81
C GLU A 94 21.21 -21.87 -4.96
N GLU A 95 20.90 -21.50 -6.22
CA GLU A 95 21.39 -22.21 -7.40
C GLU A 95 22.89 -21.94 -7.64
N GLU A 96 23.36 -20.72 -7.38
CA GLU A 96 24.76 -20.35 -7.48
C GLU A 96 25.61 -21.09 -6.44
N ARG A 97 25.16 -21.16 -5.18
CA ARG A 97 25.82 -21.94 -4.12
C ARG A 97 25.94 -23.44 -4.48
N ARG A 98 24.88 -24.03 -5.06
CA ARG A 98 24.90 -25.43 -5.52
C ARG A 98 25.88 -25.66 -6.69
N ARG A 99 26.06 -24.67 -7.57
CA ARG A 99 27.03 -24.74 -8.68
C ARG A 99 28.47 -24.67 -8.16
N GLU A 100 28.74 -23.81 -7.18
CA GLU A 100 30.06 -23.70 -6.54
C GLU A 100 30.44 -24.98 -5.79
N GLU A 101 29.51 -25.55 -5.00
CA GLU A 101 29.74 -26.82 -4.30
C GLU A 101 30.05 -27.97 -5.27
N ARG A 102 29.39 -28.01 -6.43
CA ARG A 102 29.68 -29.01 -7.48
C ARG A 102 31.05 -28.81 -8.10
N LYS A 103 31.48 -27.57 -8.36
CA LYS A 103 32.82 -27.26 -8.87
C LYS A 103 33.90 -27.68 -7.86
N GLU A 104 33.68 -27.39 -6.59
CA GLU A 104 34.62 -27.72 -5.52
C GLU A 104 34.76 -29.25 -5.32
N ARG A 105 33.66 -29.99 -5.37
CA ARG A 105 33.70 -31.47 -5.32
C ARG A 105 34.46 -32.07 -6.50
N LYS A 106 34.30 -31.50 -7.70
CA LYS A 106 35.05 -31.95 -8.89
C LYS A 106 36.55 -31.66 -8.76
N ARG A 107 36.92 -30.47 -8.26
CA ARG A 107 38.31 -30.09 -8.00
C ARG A 107 38.99 -31.05 -7.03
N LYS A 108 38.40 -31.29 -5.86
CA LYS A 108 38.92 -32.25 -4.86
C LYS A 108 39.03 -33.67 -5.41
N ARG A 109 38.13 -34.09 -6.31
CA ARG A 109 38.21 -35.42 -6.95
C ARG A 109 39.39 -35.49 -7.93
N MET A 110 39.63 -34.45 -8.72
CA MET A 110 40.76 -34.39 -9.64
C MET A 110 42.10 -34.39 -8.89
N GLU A 111 42.23 -33.59 -7.84
CA GLU A 111 43.43 -33.56 -6.99
C GLU A 111 43.74 -34.93 -6.38
N ARG A 112 42.71 -35.67 -5.92
CA ARG A 112 42.88 -37.04 -5.40
C ARG A 112 43.34 -38.02 -6.48
N ILE A 113 42.85 -37.87 -7.71
CA ILE A 113 43.25 -38.74 -8.83
C ILE A 113 44.70 -38.44 -9.22
N GLU A 114 45.07 -37.16 -9.26
CA GLU A 114 46.43 -36.72 -9.59
C GLU A 114 47.45 -37.17 -8.54
N LYS A 115 47.14 -37.00 -7.25
CA LYS A 115 47.95 -37.52 -6.16
C LYS A 115 48.16 -39.04 -6.25
N LYS A 116 47.11 -39.81 -6.55
CA LYS A 116 47.20 -41.27 -6.74
C LYS A 116 48.01 -41.68 -7.98
N LYS A 117 48.05 -40.84 -9.03
CA LYS A 117 48.89 -41.10 -10.20
C LYS A 117 50.36 -40.85 -9.88
N GLU A 118 50.64 -39.79 -9.12
CA GLU A 118 51.99 -39.47 -8.68
C GLU A 118 52.54 -40.53 -7.72
N GLU A 119 51.73 -40.98 -6.74
CA GLU A 119 52.09 -42.09 -5.85
C GLU A 119 52.44 -43.37 -6.63
N ARG A 120 51.68 -43.72 -7.67
CA ARG A 120 52.00 -44.88 -8.54
C ARG A 120 53.25 -44.69 -9.38
N ARG A 121 53.51 -43.48 -9.89
CA ARG A 121 54.74 -43.20 -10.66
C ARG A 121 55.99 -43.29 -9.79
N VAL A 122 55.91 -42.88 -8.54
CA VAL A 122 57.00 -43.01 -7.56
C VAL A 122 57.23 -44.49 -7.21
N GLU A 123 56.16 -45.27 -7.05
CA GLU A 123 56.22 -46.72 -6.79
C GLU A 123 56.80 -47.50 -7.99
N GLU A 124 56.48 -47.10 -9.23
CA GLU A 124 57.02 -47.71 -10.46
C GLU A 124 58.48 -47.30 -10.77
N ALA A 125 59.02 -46.27 -10.11
CA ALA A 125 60.39 -45.77 -10.31
C ALA A 125 61.40 -46.28 -9.26
N LEU A 126 60.95 -47.09 -8.29
CA LEU A 126 61.75 -47.79 -7.28
C LEU A 126 61.96 -49.26 -7.68
#